data_AF-A0A7C1PSB0-F1
#
_entry.id   AF-A0A7C1PSB0-F1
#
_cell.length_a   1.000
_cell.length_b   1.000
_cell.length_c   1.000
_cell.angle_alpha   90.00
_cell.angle_beta   90.00
_cell.angle_gamma   90.00
#
_symmetry.space_group_name_H-M   'P 1'
#
loop_
_entity.id
_entity.type
_entity.pdbx_description
1 polymer ?
#
loop_
_entity_poly.entity_id
_entity_poly.type
_entity_poly.pdbx_seq_one_letter_code
_entity_poly.pdbx_strand_id
1 'polypeptide(L)'
;MLRRRSQLHVEMLEDRSVPAVTVLGLNTADIMITGDNQSNDINITMTNQGIEVQANGATTLALDPNTPSGWVVTNTSTLIVLNPNAPINQSPTLDNLFVNMQNGDDVVTATSLQANGSGHFMMGNGNDILRIGACRFGNNLVIRDPSGNDTVVIDNTTVGVNTYIYLTSGLDRVFIAGNGTVFGNDLFINTAGGNDVVRFIPGLSQVGNNLLIYTGGGNDRVIVNNGTSGAATLQVLGTTVIRTDVGNDLVRFGTVSSTVGGPTVDLQTTIIDTGDNNDVIYMEDAIMSLLIALLGNGDDTVLGNWGASNVTVGPGSLLDGGNHVSGDVLPTSWTAPANLTVVNFP
;
A
#
# COMPACT_ATOMS: atom_id res chain seq x y z
N MET A 1 0.73 59.45 -29.34
CA MET A 1 -0.11 58.28 -29.03
C MET A 1 0.70 57.01 -29.27
N LEU A 2 1.25 56.41 -28.21
CA LEU A 2 1.95 55.13 -28.29
C LEU A 2 0.92 53.99 -28.28
N ARG A 3 0.80 53.24 -29.37
CA ARG A 3 -0.07 52.05 -29.44
C ARG A 3 0.52 50.96 -28.56
N ARG A 4 -0.24 50.49 -27.57
CA ARG A 4 0.08 49.28 -26.81
C ARG A 4 0.03 48.09 -27.77
N ARG A 5 1.13 47.34 -27.88
CA ARG A 5 1.13 46.02 -28.52
C ARG A 5 0.54 45.03 -27.54
N SER A 6 -0.59 44.45 -27.89
CA SER A 6 -1.14 43.29 -27.20
C SER A 6 -0.34 42.07 -27.65
N GLN A 7 0.40 41.44 -26.74
CA GLN A 7 0.99 40.12 -26.98
C GLN A 7 -0.11 39.08 -26.72
N LEU A 8 -0.43 38.30 -27.76
CA LEU A 8 -1.26 37.12 -27.63
C LEU A 8 -0.37 36.00 -27.06
N HIS A 9 -0.64 35.58 -25.83
CA HIS A 9 -0.04 34.37 -25.28
C HIS A 9 -0.88 33.19 -25.80
N VAL A 10 -0.32 32.43 -26.74
CA VAL A 10 -0.91 31.18 -27.21
C VAL A 10 -0.20 30.09 -26.42
N GLU A 11 -0.88 29.53 -25.44
CA GLU A 11 -0.44 28.29 -24.80
C GLU A 11 -0.67 27.18 -25.82
N MET A 12 0.39 26.52 -26.27
CA MET A 12 0.25 25.28 -27.01
C MET A 12 -0.26 24.23 -26.03
N LEU A 13 -1.49 23.75 -26.21
CA LEU A 13 -1.85 22.44 -25.69
C LEU A 13 -0.86 21.44 -26.29
N GLU A 14 -0.16 20.69 -25.44
CA GLU A 14 0.71 19.61 -25.90
C GLU A 14 -0.16 18.58 -26.61
N ASP A 15 -0.10 18.60 -27.95
CA ASP A 15 -0.76 17.62 -28.79
C ASP A 15 0.01 16.29 -28.64
N ARG A 16 -0.64 15.30 -28.01
CA ARG A 16 -0.12 13.92 -27.93
C ARG A 16 -0.16 13.31 -29.33
N SER A 17 0.89 13.57 -30.11
CA SER A 17 1.04 13.02 -31.46
C SER A 17 1.39 11.53 -31.50
N VAL A 18 1.61 10.91 -30.34
CA VAL A 18 2.00 9.50 -30.17
C VAL A 18 1.08 8.86 -29.11
N PRO A 19 0.69 7.58 -29.26
CA PRO A 19 -0.08 6.86 -28.25
C PRO A 19 0.62 6.91 -26.89
N ALA A 20 -0.14 7.22 -25.85
CA ALA A 20 0.39 7.42 -24.51
C ALA A 20 0.76 6.10 -23.82
N VAL A 21 0.02 5.03 -24.11
CA VAL A 21 0.24 3.71 -23.51
C VAL A 21 0.33 2.64 -24.59
N THR A 22 1.37 1.81 -24.53
CA THR A 22 1.55 0.64 -25.38
C THR A 22 1.20 -0.63 -24.62
N VAL A 23 0.40 -1.51 -25.21
CA VAL A 23 0.02 -2.83 -24.66
C VAL A 23 0.62 -3.92 -25.52
N LEU A 24 1.36 -4.83 -24.89
CA LEU A 24 2.09 -5.93 -25.54
C LEU A 24 1.73 -7.26 -24.89
N GLY A 25 1.29 -8.23 -25.70
CA GLY A 25 1.21 -9.63 -25.29
C GLY A 25 2.55 -10.36 -25.52
N LEU A 26 3.04 -11.08 -24.51
CA LEU A 26 4.32 -11.78 -24.51
C LEU A 26 4.14 -13.27 -24.17
N ASN A 27 5.01 -14.12 -24.72
CA ASN A 27 5.08 -15.55 -24.40
C ASN A 27 3.71 -16.25 -24.52
N THR A 28 3.33 -17.09 -23.54
CA THR A 28 2.08 -17.85 -23.54
C THR A 28 0.91 -17.08 -22.92
N ALA A 29 1.12 -16.21 -21.94
CA ALA A 29 0.06 -15.40 -21.33
C ALA A 29 0.56 -14.20 -20.51
N ASP A 30 1.74 -13.66 -20.82
CA ASP A 30 2.23 -12.47 -20.14
C ASP A 30 1.69 -11.21 -20.85
N ILE A 31 1.35 -10.17 -20.08
CA ILE A 31 0.97 -8.87 -20.63
C ILE A 31 1.90 -7.81 -20.05
N MET A 32 2.46 -6.98 -20.94
CA MET A 32 3.24 -5.81 -20.60
C MET A 32 2.51 -4.55 -21.07
N ILE A 33 2.38 -3.58 -20.17
CA ILE A 33 1.77 -2.28 -20.44
C ILE A 33 2.84 -1.23 -20.13
N THR A 34 3.09 -0.34 -21.07
CA THR A 34 4.12 0.71 -20.95
C THR A 34 3.50 2.07 -21.23
N GLY A 35 3.48 2.96 -20.23
CA GLY A 35 3.15 4.38 -20.39
C GLY A 35 4.29 5.16 -21.05
N ASP A 36 4.01 6.40 -21.42
CA ASP A 36 4.97 7.38 -21.92
C ASP A 36 5.46 8.29 -20.79
N ASN A 37 6.08 9.43 -21.11
CA ASN A 37 6.60 10.36 -20.10
C ASN A 37 5.58 11.42 -19.66
N GLN A 38 4.29 11.19 -19.86
CA GLN A 38 3.22 12.08 -19.43
C GLN A 38 2.24 11.31 -18.54
N SER A 39 1.40 12.03 -17.81
CA SER A 39 0.33 11.41 -17.01
C SER A 39 -0.56 10.49 -17.85
N ASN A 40 -0.66 9.24 -17.44
CA ASN A 40 -1.53 8.23 -18.01
C ASN A 40 -2.62 7.84 -17.01
N ASP A 41 -3.78 7.45 -17.53
CA ASP A 41 -4.90 6.97 -16.72
C ASP A 41 -5.50 5.75 -17.42
N ILE A 42 -5.32 4.58 -16.81
CA ILE A 42 -5.78 3.30 -17.35
C ILE A 42 -6.47 2.42 -16.31
N ASN A 43 -7.46 1.67 -16.79
CA ASN A 43 -8.07 0.55 -16.07
C ASN A 43 -7.65 -0.77 -16.72
N ILE A 44 -7.29 -1.76 -15.90
CA ILE A 44 -6.91 -3.10 -16.32
C ILE A 44 -7.86 -4.08 -15.64
N THR A 45 -8.67 -4.80 -16.42
CA THR A 45 -9.69 -5.71 -15.88
C THR A 45 -9.71 -7.02 -16.65
N MET A 46 -9.95 -8.13 -15.95
CA MET A 46 -10.22 -9.40 -16.63
C MET A 46 -11.72 -9.60 -16.75
N THR A 47 -12.19 -9.83 -17.98
CA THR A 47 -13.59 -10.14 -18.30
C THR A 47 -13.69 -11.51 -18.94
N ASN A 48 -14.92 -11.93 -19.27
CA ASN A 48 -15.13 -13.17 -20.01
C ASN A 48 -14.59 -13.11 -21.45
N GLN A 49 -14.29 -11.91 -21.97
CA GLN A 49 -13.77 -11.75 -23.33
C GLN A 49 -12.23 -11.75 -23.37
N GLY A 50 -11.57 -11.32 -22.30
CA GLY A 50 -10.13 -11.18 -22.23
C GLY A 50 -9.68 -10.31 -21.07
N ILE A 51 -8.41 -9.95 -21.09
CA ILE A 51 -7.82 -8.88 -20.30
C ILE A 51 -8.03 -7.58 -21.07
N GLU A 52 -8.82 -6.69 -20.49
CA GLU A 52 -9.16 -5.38 -21.01
C GLU A 52 -8.22 -4.34 -20.42
N VAL A 53 -7.61 -3.54 -21.29
CA VAL A 53 -6.90 -2.31 -20.94
C VAL A 53 -7.72 -1.17 -21.53
N GLN A 54 -8.28 -0.34 -20.66
CA GLN A 54 -9.08 0.82 -21.04
C GLN A 54 -8.32 2.10 -20.70
N ALA A 55 -8.19 3.00 -21.67
CA ALA A 55 -7.69 4.34 -21.43
C ALA A 55 -8.82 5.27 -20.98
N ASN A 56 -8.50 6.14 -20.03
CA ASN A 56 -9.37 7.19 -19.54
C ASN A 56 -8.79 8.58 -19.85
N GLY A 57 -9.65 9.60 -19.80
CA GLY A 57 -9.23 10.99 -19.98
C GLY A 57 -8.56 11.24 -21.33
N ALA A 58 -7.35 11.82 -21.30
CA ALA A 58 -6.54 12.12 -22.49
C ALA A 58 -5.61 10.97 -22.91
N THR A 59 -5.61 9.85 -22.18
CA THR A 59 -4.77 8.69 -22.46
C THR A 59 -5.23 8.02 -23.76
N THR A 60 -4.28 7.57 -24.57
CA THR A 60 -4.55 6.78 -25.77
C THR A 60 -3.72 5.51 -25.77
N LEU A 61 -4.27 4.44 -26.32
CA LEU A 61 -3.65 3.12 -26.37
C LEU A 61 -3.10 2.81 -27.76
N ALA A 62 -2.02 2.04 -27.79
CA ALA A 62 -1.56 1.34 -28.98
C ALA A 62 -1.22 -0.11 -28.65
N LEU A 63 -1.59 -1.01 -29.56
CA LEU A 63 -1.15 -2.40 -29.51
C LEU A 63 0.26 -2.50 -30.08
N ASP A 64 1.17 -3.12 -29.34
CA ASP A 64 2.51 -3.42 -29.85
C ASP A 64 2.41 -4.44 -31.00
N PRO A 65 3.08 -4.21 -32.15
CA PRO A 65 3.00 -5.08 -33.32
C PRO A 65 3.55 -6.50 -33.10
N ASN A 66 4.32 -6.73 -32.03
CA ASN A 66 4.81 -8.06 -31.66
C ASN A 66 3.77 -8.87 -30.87
N THR A 67 2.64 -8.29 -30.49
CA THR A 67 1.56 -9.03 -29.84
C THR A 67 1.04 -10.12 -30.77
N PRO A 68 0.92 -11.39 -30.33
CA PRO A 68 0.35 -12.46 -31.13
C PRO A 68 -1.04 -12.08 -31.65
N SER A 69 -1.22 -12.02 -32.97
CA SER A 69 -2.49 -11.57 -33.58
C SER A 69 -3.70 -12.41 -33.17
N GLY A 70 -3.49 -13.69 -32.85
CA GLY A 70 -4.53 -14.59 -32.34
C GLY A 70 -5.05 -14.24 -30.95
N TRP A 71 -4.38 -13.38 -30.19
CA TRP A 71 -4.84 -12.91 -28.88
C TRP A 71 -5.76 -11.69 -28.97
N VAL A 72 -5.69 -10.96 -30.07
CA VAL A 72 -6.30 -9.63 -30.17
C VAL A 72 -7.79 -9.77 -30.41
N VAL A 73 -8.60 -9.42 -29.41
CA VAL A 73 -10.07 -9.39 -29.50
C VAL A 73 -10.54 -8.01 -29.91
N THR A 74 -9.93 -6.96 -29.36
CA THR A 74 -10.24 -5.56 -29.68
C THR A 74 -8.96 -4.74 -29.67
N ASN A 75 -8.82 -3.83 -30.63
CA ASN A 75 -7.70 -2.91 -30.73
C ASN A 75 -8.20 -1.54 -31.20
N THR A 76 -8.39 -0.63 -30.26
CA THR A 76 -8.77 0.76 -30.49
C THR A 76 -7.89 1.67 -29.63
N SER A 77 -7.90 2.98 -29.90
CA SER A 77 -7.12 3.94 -29.11
C SER A 77 -7.62 4.12 -27.67
N THR A 78 -8.77 3.55 -27.29
CA THR A 78 -9.35 3.69 -25.94
C THR A 78 -9.55 2.35 -25.24
N LEU A 79 -9.51 1.25 -25.98
CA LEU A 79 -9.73 -0.10 -25.46
C LEU A 79 -8.91 -1.11 -26.26
N ILE A 80 -8.09 -1.87 -25.56
CA ILE A 80 -7.41 -3.05 -26.07
C ILE A 80 -7.89 -4.25 -25.25
N VAL A 81 -8.31 -5.32 -25.91
CA VAL A 81 -8.69 -6.57 -25.27
C VAL A 81 -7.84 -7.70 -25.81
N LEU A 82 -7.09 -8.34 -24.93
CA LEU A 82 -6.24 -9.50 -25.23
C LEU A 82 -6.81 -10.75 -24.58
N ASN A 83 -6.89 -11.85 -25.30
CA ASN A 83 -7.27 -13.15 -24.77
C ASN A 83 -6.17 -14.18 -25.06
N PRO A 84 -5.17 -14.29 -24.16
CA PRO A 84 -4.16 -15.32 -24.27
C PRO A 84 -4.80 -16.70 -24.13
N ASN A 85 -4.44 -17.61 -25.05
CA ASN A 85 -4.77 -19.05 -25.03
C ASN A 85 -6.23 -19.47 -25.26
N ALA A 86 -7.11 -18.65 -25.84
CA ALA A 86 -8.47 -19.09 -26.12
C ALA A 86 -8.93 -18.82 -27.57
N PRO A 87 -9.56 -19.79 -28.26
CA PRO A 87 -10.67 -19.45 -29.14
C PRO A 87 -11.67 -18.63 -28.33
N ILE A 88 -12.21 -17.55 -28.91
CA ILE A 88 -13.30 -16.73 -28.33
C ILE A 88 -14.27 -17.68 -27.61
N ASN A 89 -14.43 -17.55 -26.28
CA ASN A 89 -15.26 -18.35 -25.34
C ASN A 89 -14.55 -19.30 -24.33
N GLN A 90 -13.22 -19.31 -24.19
CA GLN A 90 -12.61 -19.84 -22.95
C GLN A 90 -12.23 -18.70 -22.00
N SER A 91 -12.20 -18.99 -20.71
CA SER A 91 -11.71 -18.04 -19.72
C SER A 91 -10.28 -17.63 -20.07
N PRO A 92 -9.98 -16.32 -20.14
CA PRO A 92 -8.63 -15.88 -20.44
C PRO A 92 -7.68 -16.35 -19.35
N THR A 93 -6.46 -16.70 -19.76
CA THR A 93 -5.36 -16.95 -18.81
C THR A 93 -4.45 -15.74 -18.79
N LEU A 94 -4.00 -15.35 -17.60
CA LEU A 94 -2.94 -14.37 -17.39
C LEU A 94 -1.85 -15.06 -16.56
N ASP A 95 -0.63 -15.10 -17.07
CA ASP A 95 0.51 -15.61 -16.30
C ASP A 95 1.06 -14.46 -15.46
N ASN A 96 1.71 -13.48 -16.09
CA ASN A 96 2.22 -12.30 -15.39
C ASN A 96 1.65 -11.00 -15.99
N LEU A 97 1.45 -10.01 -15.12
CA LEU A 97 1.15 -8.64 -15.52
C LEU A 97 2.34 -7.74 -15.18
N PHE A 98 2.82 -7.00 -16.18
CA PHE A 98 3.85 -5.98 -16.03
C PHE A 98 3.25 -4.63 -16.46
N VAL A 99 3.32 -3.63 -15.58
CA VAL A 99 2.92 -2.25 -15.84
C VAL A 99 4.10 -1.36 -15.55
N ASN A 100 4.49 -0.52 -16.51
CA ASN A 100 5.57 0.45 -16.39
C ASN A 100 5.11 1.81 -16.92
N MET A 101 4.80 2.78 -16.06
CA MET A 101 4.22 4.06 -16.49
C MET A 101 5.24 5.18 -16.74
N GLN A 102 6.54 4.92 -16.49
CA GLN A 102 7.68 5.81 -16.75
C GLN A 102 7.68 7.14 -15.99
N ASN A 103 7.07 8.21 -16.51
CA ASN A 103 7.04 9.53 -15.87
C ASN A 103 5.67 10.17 -16.04
N GLY A 104 5.35 11.11 -15.16
CA GLY A 104 4.07 11.82 -15.13
C GLY A 104 3.26 11.37 -13.92
N ASP A 105 2.24 12.14 -13.54
CA ASP A 105 1.33 11.73 -12.47
C ASP A 105 0.36 10.67 -13.04
N ASP A 106 0.68 9.39 -12.85
CA ASP A 106 -0.01 8.25 -13.45
C ASP A 106 -1.10 7.66 -12.54
N VAL A 107 -2.18 7.17 -13.16
CA VAL A 107 -3.27 6.49 -12.47
C VAL A 107 -3.48 5.11 -13.10
N VAL A 108 -3.25 4.06 -12.33
CA VAL A 108 -3.48 2.68 -12.75
C VAL A 108 -4.45 2.02 -11.81
N THR A 109 -5.57 1.52 -12.35
CA THR A 109 -6.54 0.72 -11.60
C THR A 109 -6.60 -0.69 -12.16
N ALA A 110 -6.09 -1.67 -11.41
CA ALA A 110 -6.13 -3.08 -11.75
C ALA A 110 -7.23 -3.77 -10.93
N THR A 111 -8.27 -4.32 -11.59
CA THR A 111 -9.38 -4.97 -10.87
C THR A 111 -9.80 -6.31 -11.42
N SER A 112 -10.26 -7.19 -10.54
CA SER A 112 -10.81 -8.51 -10.89
C SER A 112 -9.84 -9.39 -11.71
N LEU A 113 -8.54 -9.15 -11.61
CA LEU A 113 -7.53 -9.90 -12.36
C LEU A 113 -7.23 -11.24 -11.70
N GLN A 114 -6.99 -12.27 -12.50
CA GLN A 114 -6.52 -13.57 -12.04
C GLN A 114 -5.23 -13.94 -12.78
N ALA A 115 -4.10 -13.56 -12.19
CA ALA A 115 -2.77 -13.92 -12.68
C ALA A 115 -2.29 -15.18 -11.96
N ASN A 116 -1.91 -16.21 -12.73
CA ASN A 116 -1.30 -17.43 -12.19
C ASN A 116 0.11 -17.15 -11.60
N GLY A 117 0.79 -16.16 -12.16
CA GLY A 117 2.11 -15.69 -11.75
C GLY A 117 2.04 -14.40 -10.95
N SER A 118 2.85 -13.42 -11.33
CA SER A 118 3.11 -12.20 -10.56
C SER A 118 2.45 -10.96 -11.16
N GLY A 119 2.22 -9.97 -10.31
CA GLY A 119 1.92 -8.59 -10.71
C GLY A 119 3.13 -7.70 -10.44
N HIS A 120 3.56 -6.95 -11.45
CA HIS A 120 4.67 -6.00 -11.35
C HIS A 120 4.20 -4.63 -11.81
N PHE A 121 4.21 -3.66 -10.90
CA PHE A 121 3.83 -2.28 -11.16
C PHE A 121 5.03 -1.39 -10.88
N MET A 122 5.53 -0.74 -11.92
CA MET A 122 6.57 0.29 -11.86
C MET A 122 5.89 1.58 -12.31
N MET A 123 5.52 2.44 -11.37
CA MET A 123 4.67 3.59 -11.70
C MET A 123 5.53 4.66 -12.37
N GLY A 124 6.51 5.22 -11.68
CA GLY A 124 7.48 6.05 -12.39
C GLY A 124 7.97 7.21 -11.56
N ASN A 125 8.37 8.30 -12.22
CA ASN A 125 8.51 9.56 -11.51
C ASN A 125 7.21 10.35 -11.67
N GLY A 126 6.59 10.76 -10.58
CA GLY A 126 5.32 11.49 -10.62
C GLY A 126 4.62 11.41 -9.27
N ASN A 127 3.41 11.94 -9.15
CA ASN A 127 2.55 11.65 -7.99
C ASN A 127 1.54 10.60 -8.42
N ASP A 128 1.90 9.35 -8.22
CA ASP A 128 1.22 8.24 -8.86
C ASP A 128 0.12 7.66 -7.96
N ILE A 129 -0.88 7.06 -8.60
CA ILE A 129 -1.96 6.36 -7.91
C ILE A 129 -2.16 4.98 -8.50
N LEU A 130 -1.79 3.97 -7.72
CA LEU A 130 -2.04 2.57 -8.02
C LEU A 130 -3.19 2.04 -7.16
N ARG A 131 -4.23 1.50 -7.81
CA ARG A 131 -5.34 0.81 -7.15
C ARG A 131 -5.41 -0.64 -7.62
N ILE A 132 -5.38 -1.58 -6.68
CA ILE A 132 -5.51 -3.02 -6.95
C ILE A 132 -6.71 -3.53 -6.16
N GLY A 133 -7.75 -4.00 -6.88
CA GLY A 133 -9.04 -4.36 -6.28
C GLY A 133 -9.54 -5.72 -6.73
N ALA A 134 -9.90 -6.62 -5.81
CA ALA A 134 -10.45 -7.93 -6.15
C ALA A 134 -9.53 -8.77 -7.06
N CYS A 135 -8.21 -8.62 -6.94
CA CYS A 135 -7.24 -9.32 -7.78
C CYS A 135 -6.70 -10.59 -7.08
N ARG A 136 -6.18 -11.52 -7.89
CA ARG A 136 -5.41 -12.67 -7.44
C ARG A 136 -4.10 -12.76 -8.21
N PHE A 137 -2.98 -12.78 -7.49
CA PHE A 137 -1.65 -13.06 -8.03
C PHE A 137 -1.14 -14.36 -7.39
N GLY A 138 -0.90 -15.39 -8.19
CA GLY A 138 -0.46 -16.70 -7.69
C GLY A 138 0.95 -16.68 -7.07
N ASN A 139 1.81 -15.77 -7.52
CA ASN A 139 3.17 -15.60 -7.03
C ASN A 139 3.32 -14.27 -6.25
N ASN A 140 4.16 -13.36 -6.75
CA ASN A 140 4.50 -12.12 -6.04
C ASN A 140 3.69 -10.94 -6.56
N LEU A 141 3.49 -9.95 -5.70
CA LEU A 141 3.09 -8.61 -6.08
C LEU A 141 4.27 -7.67 -5.80
N VAL A 142 4.75 -6.97 -6.82
CA VAL A 142 5.86 -6.02 -6.70
C VAL A 142 5.37 -4.67 -7.18
N ILE A 143 5.44 -3.68 -6.30
CA ILE A 143 5.09 -2.29 -6.57
C ILE A 143 6.35 -1.46 -6.31
N ARG A 144 6.74 -0.64 -7.29
CA ARG A 144 7.89 0.26 -7.20
C ARG A 144 7.52 1.63 -7.71
N ASP A 145 7.83 2.64 -6.91
CA ASP A 145 7.61 4.03 -7.25
C ASP A 145 8.85 4.88 -6.90
N PRO A 146 9.70 5.21 -7.88
CA PRO A 146 11.03 5.77 -7.65
C PRO A 146 11.08 7.26 -7.27
N SER A 147 10.00 8.03 -7.41
CA SER A 147 9.91 9.38 -6.84
C SER A 147 8.49 9.92 -6.88
N GLY A 148 8.03 10.60 -5.84
CA GLY A 148 6.66 11.12 -5.89
C GLY A 148 6.03 11.47 -4.57
N ASN A 149 4.72 11.71 -4.59
CA ASN A 149 3.87 11.57 -3.42
C ASN A 149 2.83 10.52 -3.78
N ASP A 150 3.16 9.27 -3.56
CA ASP A 150 2.49 8.18 -4.24
C ASP A 150 1.40 7.56 -3.38
N THR A 151 0.37 7.02 -4.04
CA THR A 151 -0.74 6.38 -3.35
C THR A 151 -0.97 4.98 -3.87
N VAL A 152 -0.77 4.00 -3.01
CA VAL A 152 -1.05 2.58 -3.26
C VAL A 152 -2.27 2.17 -2.48
N VAL A 153 -3.27 1.62 -3.16
CA VAL A 153 -4.47 1.02 -2.55
C VAL A 153 -4.55 -0.44 -2.93
N ILE A 154 -4.61 -1.34 -1.95
CA ILE A 154 -4.86 -2.77 -2.15
C ILE A 154 -6.14 -3.14 -1.40
N ASP A 155 -7.14 -3.60 -2.15
CA ASP A 155 -8.46 -3.97 -1.63
C ASP A 155 -8.89 -5.35 -2.14
N ASN A 156 -9.38 -6.19 -1.23
CA ASN A 156 -9.85 -7.56 -1.48
C ASN A 156 -8.94 -8.38 -2.40
N THR A 157 -7.62 -8.28 -2.23
CA THR A 157 -6.63 -8.88 -3.14
C THR A 157 -5.86 -10.01 -2.46
N THR A 158 -5.69 -11.13 -3.16
CA THR A 158 -4.89 -12.27 -2.69
C THR A 158 -3.56 -12.38 -3.45
N VAL A 159 -2.46 -12.47 -2.72
CA VAL A 159 -1.11 -12.72 -3.26
C VAL A 159 -0.58 -14.01 -2.68
N GLY A 160 -0.15 -14.96 -3.52
CA GLY A 160 0.22 -16.30 -3.08
C GLY A 160 1.55 -16.39 -2.33
N VAL A 161 2.50 -15.51 -2.64
CA VAL A 161 3.84 -15.51 -2.06
C VAL A 161 4.12 -14.18 -1.36
N ASN A 162 4.99 -13.32 -1.91
CA ASN A 162 5.42 -12.10 -1.25
C ASN A 162 4.81 -10.86 -1.90
N THR A 163 4.52 -9.86 -1.08
CA THR A 163 4.20 -8.52 -1.55
C THR A 163 5.28 -7.55 -1.14
N TYR A 164 5.76 -6.79 -2.11
CA TYR A 164 6.76 -5.76 -1.91
C TYR A 164 6.24 -4.42 -2.42
N ILE A 165 6.17 -3.45 -1.54
CA ILE A 165 5.82 -2.06 -1.86
C ILE A 165 7.06 -1.23 -1.54
N TYR A 166 7.73 -0.73 -2.58
CA TYR A 166 8.87 0.15 -2.47
C TYR A 166 8.49 1.51 -3.06
N LEU A 167 8.16 2.44 -2.19
CA LEU A 167 8.07 3.84 -2.53
C LEU A 167 9.38 4.52 -2.13
N THR A 168 9.53 5.78 -2.48
CA THR A 168 10.76 6.55 -2.26
C THR A 168 10.41 7.86 -1.57
N SER A 169 11.36 8.77 -1.41
CA SER A 169 11.09 9.97 -0.63
C SER A 169 9.91 10.79 -1.19
N GLY A 170 8.92 11.07 -0.34
CA GLY A 170 7.60 11.54 -0.75
C GLY A 170 6.63 11.74 0.41
N LEU A 171 5.40 12.18 0.12
CA LEU A 171 4.27 12.10 1.06
C LEU A 171 3.39 10.91 0.67
N ASP A 172 3.88 9.73 0.97
CA ASP A 172 3.34 8.50 0.44
C ASP A 172 2.18 7.95 1.27
N ARG A 173 1.31 7.21 0.60
CA ARG A 173 0.12 6.63 1.22
C ARG A 173 -0.08 5.20 0.76
N VAL A 174 -0.01 4.27 1.70
CA VAL A 174 -0.34 2.86 1.48
C VAL A 174 -1.62 2.54 2.25
N PHE A 175 -2.67 2.18 1.52
CA PHE A 175 -3.95 1.77 2.08
C PHE A 175 -4.22 0.30 1.78
N ILE A 176 -4.35 -0.50 2.84
CA ILE A 176 -4.72 -1.91 2.76
C ILE A 176 -6.12 -2.08 3.34
N ALA A 177 -7.03 -2.65 2.55
CA ALA A 177 -8.45 -2.73 2.89
C ALA A 177 -9.07 -4.07 2.46
N GLY A 178 -10.30 -4.31 2.91
CA GLY A 178 -11.14 -5.39 2.43
C GLY A 178 -10.96 -6.70 3.19
N ASN A 179 -12.08 -7.38 3.45
CA ASN A 179 -12.11 -8.64 4.22
C ASN A 179 -11.50 -9.84 3.47
N GLY A 180 -11.17 -9.68 2.19
CA GLY A 180 -10.54 -10.70 1.35
C GLY A 180 -9.06 -10.46 1.06
N THR A 181 -8.42 -9.48 1.72
CA THR A 181 -7.02 -9.18 1.45
C THR A 181 -6.09 -10.14 2.18
N VAL A 182 -5.32 -10.92 1.41
CA VAL A 182 -4.48 -11.99 1.93
C VAL A 182 -3.10 -11.93 1.26
N PHE A 183 -2.07 -11.76 2.06
CA PHE A 183 -0.67 -11.88 1.68
C PHE A 183 -0.15 -13.24 2.16
N GLY A 184 0.06 -14.17 1.23
CA GLY A 184 0.31 -15.58 1.53
C GLY A 184 1.57 -15.84 2.34
N ASN A 185 2.60 -15.00 2.18
CA ASN A 185 3.84 -15.06 2.95
C ASN A 185 4.17 -13.67 3.55
N ASP A 186 5.20 -12.98 3.05
CA ASP A 186 5.66 -11.72 3.62
C ASP A 186 4.99 -10.51 2.94
N LEU A 187 4.64 -9.49 3.74
CA LEU A 187 4.31 -8.15 3.27
C LEU A 187 5.42 -7.19 3.71
N PHE A 188 6.11 -6.62 2.74
CA PHE A 188 7.15 -5.63 2.93
C PHE A 188 6.68 -4.28 2.37
N ILE A 189 6.68 -3.24 3.21
CA ILE A 189 6.34 -1.87 2.87
C ILE A 189 7.52 -0.98 3.25
N ASN A 190 8.05 -0.25 2.28
CA ASN A 190 9.05 0.79 2.50
C ASN A 190 8.60 2.07 1.80
N THR A 191 8.33 3.12 2.57
CA THR A 191 7.96 4.46 2.05
C THR A 191 9.13 5.46 2.09
N ALA A 192 10.28 5.02 2.62
CA ALA A 192 11.57 5.69 2.58
C ALA A 192 11.71 7.02 3.33
N GLY A 193 11.00 8.10 3.00
CA GLY A 193 11.15 9.30 3.83
C GLY A 193 10.32 10.47 3.37
N GLY A 194 9.83 11.24 4.33
CA GLY A 194 8.78 12.23 4.18
C GLY A 194 7.70 11.95 5.22
N ASN A 195 6.51 12.55 5.10
CA ASN A 195 5.45 12.30 6.09
C ASN A 195 4.47 11.29 5.50
N ASP A 196 4.74 10.02 5.75
CA ASP A 196 4.08 8.90 5.11
C ASP A 196 2.91 8.38 5.93
N VAL A 197 2.01 7.67 5.25
CA VAL A 197 0.87 7.00 5.89
C VAL A 197 0.77 5.57 5.41
N VAL A 198 0.94 4.62 6.33
CA VAL A 198 0.58 3.21 6.12
C VAL A 198 -0.67 2.92 6.94
N ARG A 199 -1.78 2.57 6.28
CA ARG A 199 -3.06 2.40 6.95
C ARG A 199 -3.78 1.12 6.54
N PHE A 200 -4.11 0.32 7.54
CA PHE A 200 -5.03 -0.80 7.45
C PHE A 200 -6.44 -0.35 7.81
N ILE A 201 -7.35 -0.50 6.85
CA ILE A 201 -8.74 -0.06 6.90
C ILE A 201 -9.62 -1.25 7.31
N PRO A 202 -10.74 -1.06 8.05
CA PRO A 202 -11.52 -2.16 8.61
C PRO A 202 -11.96 -3.18 7.54
N GLY A 203 -11.81 -4.45 7.90
CA GLY A 203 -11.87 -5.60 7.00
C GLY A 203 -10.61 -6.44 7.23
N LEU A 204 -10.76 -7.74 7.45
CA LEU A 204 -9.62 -8.60 7.82
C LEU A 204 -8.59 -8.65 6.69
N SER A 205 -7.41 -8.08 6.96
CA SER A 205 -6.19 -8.28 6.18
C SER A 205 -5.31 -9.32 6.86
N GLN A 206 -4.90 -10.35 6.13
CA GLN A 206 -4.06 -11.43 6.66
C GLN A 206 -2.67 -11.41 6.04
N VAL A 207 -1.63 -11.52 6.87
CA VAL A 207 -0.24 -11.74 6.45
C VAL A 207 0.22 -13.10 6.98
N GLY A 208 0.53 -14.01 6.06
CA GLY A 208 0.80 -15.42 6.35
C GLY A 208 2.14 -15.66 7.05
N ASN A 209 3.08 -14.73 6.95
CA ASN A 209 4.37 -14.77 7.63
C ASN A 209 4.70 -13.39 8.22
N ASN A 210 5.69 -12.67 7.70
CA ASN A 210 6.14 -11.43 8.33
C ASN A 210 5.51 -10.18 7.70
N LEU A 211 5.21 -9.20 8.54
CA LEU A 211 4.89 -7.84 8.15
C LEU A 211 6.08 -6.95 8.50
N LEU A 212 6.62 -6.26 7.50
CA LEU A 212 7.72 -5.31 7.69
C LEU A 212 7.29 -3.95 7.13
N ILE A 213 7.26 -2.93 7.98
CA ILE A 213 6.93 -1.56 7.63
C ILE A 213 8.12 -0.68 8.01
N TYR A 214 8.67 0.02 7.02
CA TYR A 214 9.75 0.99 7.17
C TYR A 214 9.29 2.30 6.53
N THR A 215 9.14 3.37 7.31
CA THR A 215 8.74 4.67 6.77
C THR A 215 9.91 5.64 6.61
N GLY A 216 10.98 5.44 7.38
CA GLY A 216 12.20 6.25 7.29
C GLY A 216 11.99 7.67 7.79
N GLY A 217 12.82 8.64 7.44
CA GLY A 217 12.77 9.94 8.12
C GLY A 217 11.57 10.82 7.74
N GLY A 218 10.85 11.36 8.72
CA GLY A 218 9.77 12.34 8.61
C GLY A 218 8.66 12.06 9.62
N ASN A 219 7.53 12.78 9.61
CA ASN A 219 6.46 12.55 10.60
C ASN A 219 5.46 11.53 10.08
N ASP A 220 5.70 10.26 10.36
CA ASP A 220 5.01 9.14 9.77
C ASP A 220 3.83 8.65 10.59
N ARG A 221 2.93 7.93 9.91
CA ARG A 221 1.74 7.37 10.52
C ARG A 221 1.50 5.93 10.09
N VAL A 222 1.70 5.01 11.02
CA VAL A 222 1.30 3.61 10.86
C VAL A 222 0.03 3.36 11.67
N ILE A 223 -1.09 3.14 10.95
CA ILE A 223 -2.42 3.12 11.54
C ILE A 223 -3.13 1.80 11.18
N VAL A 224 -3.62 1.09 12.19
CA VAL A 224 -4.63 0.04 12.00
C VAL A 224 -5.92 0.52 12.64
N ASN A 225 -6.99 0.64 11.85
CA ASN A 225 -8.30 1.00 12.39
C ASN A 225 -8.94 -0.21 13.12
N ASN A 226 -9.92 0.03 14.00
CA ASN A 226 -10.60 -1.04 14.75
C ASN A 226 -11.23 -2.08 13.82
N GLY A 227 -11.28 -3.33 14.31
CA GLY A 227 -11.94 -4.44 13.65
C GLY A 227 -13.45 -4.22 13.46
N THR A 228 -14.05 -5.07 12.63
CA THR A 228 -15.51 -5.16 12.47
C THR A 228 -16.02 -6.43 13.16
N SER A 229 -17.30 -6.45 13.56
CA SER A 229 -17.98 -7.49 14.37
C SER A 229 -17.30 -8.89 14.40
N GLY A 230 -16.39 -9.11 15.34
CA GLY A 230 -15.76 -10.40 15.67
C GLY A 230 -14.42 -10.72 14.96
N ALA A 231 -13.91 -9.83 14.10
CA ALA A 231 -12.66 -10.06 13.36
C ALA A 231 -11.66 -8.92 13.52
N ALA A 232 -10.37 -9.27 13.54
CA ALA A 232 -9.28 -8.30 13.49
C ALA A 232 -9.29 -7.52 12.17
N THR A 233 -8.81 -6.27 12.18
CA THR A 233 -8.48 -5.57 10.93
C THR A 233 -7.20 -6.12 10.33
N LEU A 234 -6.23 -6.45 11.18
CA LEU A 234 -4.95 -7.00 10.75
C LEU A 234 -4.60 -8.24 11.58
N GLN A 235 -4.31 -9.33 10.89
CA GLN A 235 -3.74 -10.55 11.48
C GLN A 235 -2.39 -10.86 10.82
N VAL A 236 -1.37 -11.09 11.63
CA VAL A 236 -0.03 -11.46 11.17
C VAL A 236 0.42 -12.72 11.89
N LEU A 237 0.68 -13.79 11.14
CA LEU A 237 1.04 -15.10 11.70
C LEU A 237 2.53 -15.22 12.09
N GLY A 238 3.38 -14.35 11.54
CA GLY A 238 4.79 -14.26 11.86
C GLY A 238 5.14 -12.96 12.60
N THR A 239 6.32 -12.41 12.31
CA THR A 239 6.80 -11.21 13.00
C THR A 239 6.28 -9.95 12.32
N THR A 240 5.77 -9.01 13.12
CA THR A 240 5.49 -7.64 12.71
C THR A 240 6.64 -6.75 13.16
N VAL A 241 7.25 -6.02 12.22
CA VAL A 241 8.25 -4.98 12.49
C VAL A 241 7.74 -3.67 11.92
N ILE A 242 7.68 -2.64 12.76
CA ILE A 242 7.38 -1.28 12.37
C ILE A 242 8.57 -0.43 12.79
N ARG A 243 9.20 0.27 11.83
CA ARG A 243 10.23 1.28 12.12
C ARG A 243 9.93 2.59 11.43
N THR A 244 9.93 3.68 12.20
CA THR A 244 9.63 5.03 11.70
C THR A 244 10.82 6.00 11.77
N ASP A 245 11.94 5.61 12.36
CA ASP A 245 13.24 6.31 12.25
C ASP A 245 13.30 7.71 12.88
N VAL A 246 13.43 8.80 12.10
CA VAL A 246 13.59 10.16 12.67
C VAL A 246 12.38 11.00 12.33
N GLY A 247 11.64 11.46 13.34
CA GLY A 247 10.51 12.36 13.17
C GLY A 247 9.49 12.23 14.30
N ASN A 248 8.41 13.03 14.28
CA ASN A 248 7.36 12.87 15.29
C ASN A 248 6.32 11.87 14.76
N ASP A 249 6.52 10.60 15.07
CA ASP A 249 5.78 9.51 14.47
C ASP A 249 4.54 9.10 15.26
N LEU A 250 3.64 8.42 14.57
CA LEU A 250 2.46 7.83 15.17
C LEU A 250 2.33 6.36 14.79
N VAL A 251 2.39 5.48 15.77
CA VAL A 251 1.96 4.09 15.64
C VAL A 251 0.66 3.88 16.40
N ARG A 252 -0.41 3.55 15.68
CA ARG A 252 -1.76 3.46 16.24
C ARG A 252 -2.46 2.15 15.89
N PHE A 253 -2.80 1.39 16.92
CA PHE A 253 -3.74 0.27 16.83
C PHE A 253 -5.07 0.68 17.47
N GLY A 254 -6.06 0.96 16.63
CA GLY A 254 -7.41 1.31 17.02
C GLY A 254 -7.71 2.81 16.87
N THR A 255 -8.84 3.20 17.43
CA THR A 255 -9.39 4.55 17.45
C THR A 255 -10.25 4.63 18.69
N VAL A 256 -10.22 5.79 19.36
CA VAL A 256 -11.01 6.06 20.56
C VAL A 256 -12.50 5.89 20.23
N SER A 257 -13.06 4.71 20.45
CA SER A 257 -14.42 4.36 20.02
C SER A 257 -15.11 3.58 21.12
N SER A 258 -16.29 4.04 21.52
CA SER A 258 -17.17 3.38 22.50
C SER A 258 -17.91 2.14 21.95
N THR A 259 -17.57 1.68 20.75
CA THR A 259 -18.29 0.62 20.04
C THR A 259 -17.33 -0.49 19.64
N VAL A 260 -17.38 -1.57 20.42
CA VAL A 260 -16.57 -2.79 20.29
C VAL A 260 -16.98 -3.54 19.04
N GLY A 261 -16.16 -3.47 18.00
CA GLY A 261 -16.31 -4.26 16.77
C GLY A 261 -15.58 -5.60 16.86
N GLY A 262 -14.47 -5.71 17.59
CA GLY A 262 -13.57 -6.86 17.58
C GLY A 262 -12.15 -6.39 17.84
N PRO A 263 -11.15 -7.30 17.93
CA PRO A 263 -9.77 -6.87 18.07
C PRO A 263 -9.38 -5.92 16.92
N THR A 264 -8.55 -4.93 17.18
CA THR A 264 -7.92 -4.12 16.12
C THR A 264 -6.89 -4.98 15.40
N VAL A 265 -6.06 -5.68 16.16
CA VAL A 265 -4.95 -6.51 15.66
C VAL A 265 -4.87 -7.84 16.39
N ASP A 266 -4.42 -8.87 15.67
CA ASP A 266 -4.00 -10.17 16.21
C ASP A 266 -2.61 -10.50 15.64
N LEU A 267 -1.57 -10.20 16.43
CA LEU A 267 -0.18 -10.28 16.00
C LEU A 267 0.59 -11.30 16.85
N GLN A 268 1.56 -11.99 16.26
CA GLN A 268 2.48 -12.81 17.05
C GLN A 268 3.55 -11.94 17.71
N THR A 269 4.78 -11.97 17.21
CA THR A 269 5.86 -11.11 17.68
C THR A 269 5.73 -9.74 17.04
N THR A 270 5.67 -8.69 17.84
CA THR A 270 5.54 -7.31 17.37
C THR A 270 6.70 -6.49 17.91
N ILE A 271 7.46 -5.88 17.00
CA ILE A 271 8.54 -4.95 17.30
C ILE A 271 8.16 -3.61 16.71
N ILE A 272 8.13 -2.59 17.56
CA ILE A 272 7.88 -1.20 17.20
C ILE A 272 9.11 -0.42 17.66
N ASP A 273 9.71 0.31 16.73
CA ASP A 273 10.93 1.09 16.93
C ASP A 273 10.68 2.46 16.29
N THR A 274 10.29 3.44 17.10
CA THR A 274 9.87 4.75 16.56
C THR A 274 11.06 5.65 16.28
N GLY A 275 12.07 5.64 17.15
CA GLY A 275 13.42 6.11 16.84
C GLY A 275 13.78 7.41 17.56
N ASP A 276 14.10 8.48 16.85
CA ASP A 276 14.41 9.78 17.44
C ASP A 276 13.25 10.76 17.17
N ASN A 277 13.08 11.75 18.08
CA ASN A 277 12.03 12.77 18.15
C ASN A 277 10.80 12.34 18.96
N ASN A 278 9.73 13.16 18.95
CA ASN A 278 8.63 13.02 19.91
C ASN A 278 7.55 12.11 19.32
N ASP A 279 7.58 10.85 19.69
CA ASP A 279 6.73 9.83 19.10
C ASP A 279 5.46 9.58 19.89
N VAL A 280 4.48 9.01 19.21
CA VAL A 280 3.19 8.67 19.78
C VAL A 280 2.85 7.22 19.50
N ILE A 281 2.54 6.48 20.56
CA ILE A 281 1.99 5.13 20.45
C ILE A 281 0.60 5.03 21.09
N TYR A 282 -0.35 4.46 20.37
CA TYR A 282 -1.71 4.23 20.85
C TYR A 282 -2.14 2.79 20.60
N MET A 283 -2.77 2.17 21.60
CA MET A 283 -3.32 0.82 21.47
C MET A 283 -4.69 0.68 22.13
N GLU A 284 -5.58 0.00 21.42
CA GLU A 284 -6.90 -0.41 21.89
C GLU A 284 -7.34 -1.70 21.18
N ASP A 285 -7.95 -2.61 21.93
CA ASP A 285 -8.43 -3.91 21.46
C ASP A 285 -7.33 -4.71 20.72
N ALA A 286 -6.08 -4.63 21.18
CA ALA A 286 -4.93 -5.22 20.50
C ALA A 286 -4.49 -6.53 21.17
N ILE A 287 -4.28 -7.58 20.37
CA ILE A 287 -3.76 -8.87 20.83
C ILE A 287 -2.37 -9.08 20.23
N MET A 288 -1.37 -9.31 21.08
CA MET A 288 0.01 -9.56 20.68
C MET A 288 0.61 -10.71 21.50
N SER A 289 1.19 -11.72 20.86
CA SER A 289 1.88 -12.80 21.60
C SER A 289 3.15 -12.30 22.28
N LEU A 290 3.84 -11.32 21.71
CA LEU A 290 4.97 -10.60 22.30
C LEU A 290 5.00 -9.18 21.74
N LEU A 291 5.13 -8.18 22.61
CA LEU A 291 5.33 -6.78 22.23
C LEU A 291 6.70 -6.29 22.70
N ILE A 292 7.49 -5.72 21.81
CA ILE A 292 8.67 -4.91 22.13
C ILE A 292 8.45 -3.55 21.48
N ALA A 293 8.11 -2.54 22.29
CA ALA A 293 7.98 -1.15 21.86
C ALA A 293 9.16 -0.35 22.40
N LEU A 294 9.96 0.23 21.49
CA LEU A 294 11.12 1.07 21.75
C LEU A 294 10.79 2.45 21.21
N LEU A 295 10.65 3.44 22.10
CA LEU A 295 10.29 4.80 21.68
C LEU A 295 11.53 5.65 21.36
N GLY A 296 12.63 5.44 22.09
CA GLY A 296 13.95 5.91 21.69
C GLY A 296 14.36 7.24 22.34
N ASN A 297 14.62 8.30 21.56
CA ASN A 297 15.01 9.59 22.12
C ASN A 297 13.96 10.65 21.80
N GLY A 298 13.33 11.24 22.81
CA GLY A 298 12.45 12.38 22.62
C GLY A 298 11.54 12.59 23.82
N ASP A 299 10.53 13.43 23.66
CA ASP A 299 9.41 13.49 24.61
C ASP A 299 8.28 12.60 24.09
N ASP A 300 8.35 11.31 24.39
CA ASP A 300 7.46 10.31 23.81
C ASP A 300 6.13 10.21 24.56
N THR A 301 5.05 9.94 23.83
CA THR A 301 3.71 9.89 24.41
C THR A 301 3.05 8.55 24.16
N VAL A 302 2.73 7.85 25.24
CA VAL A 302 1.80 6.73 25.20
C VAL A 302 0.38 7.26 25.36
N LEU A 303 -0.52 6.84 24.48
CA LEU A 303 -1.94 7.16 24.54
C LEU A 303 -2.78 5.89 24.72
N GLY A 304 -3.96 6.07 25.32
CA GLY A 304 -4.87 4.98 25.67
C GLY A 304 -4.46 4.27 26.96
N ASN A 305 -5.42 3.84 27.77
CA ASN A 305 -5.14 3.07 28.98
C ASN A 305 -5.06 1.59 28.62
N TRP A 306 -3.88 1.10 28.23
CA TRP A 306 -3.73 -0.22 27.62
C TRP A 306 -4.30 -1.35 28.49
N GLY A 307 -4.08 -1.31 29.79
CA GLY A 307 -4.63 -2.29 30.73
C GLY A 307 -6.16 -2.24 30.89
N ALA A 308 -6.79 -1.13 30.51
CA ALA A 308 -8.26 -0.96 30.50
C ALA A 308 -8.87 -0.98 29.08
N SER A 309 -8.05 -0.95 28.04
CA SER A 309 -8.43 -0.87 26.62
C SER A 309 -8.30 -2.23 25.91
N ASN A 310 -8.51 -3.33 26.64
CA ASN A 310 -8.44 -4.71 26.14
C ASN A 310 -7.13 -5.06 25.40
N VAL A 311 -6.03 -4.41 25.73
CA VAL A 311 -4.72 -4.76 25.17
C VAL A 311 -4.20 -6.00 25.91
N THR A 312 -3.88 -7.06 25.17
CA THR A 312 -3.33 -8.30 25.72
C THR A 312 -1.96 -8.57 25.11
N VAL A 313 -0.96 -8.74 25.98
CA VAL A 313 0.42 -9.07 25.57
C VAL A 313 0.93 -10.31 26.30
N GLY A 314 1.81 -11.09 25.67
CA GLY A 314 2.41 -12.28 26.28
C GLY A 314 3.63 -11.99 27.17
N PRO A 315 4.13 -13.01 27.90
CA PRO A 315 5.32 -12.93 28.76
C PRO A 315 6.56 -12.40 28.04
N GLY A 316 7.30 -11.52 28.71
CA GLY A 316 8.52 -10.91 28.17
C GLY A 316 8.28 -9.64 27.35
N SER A 317 7.04 -9.15 27.29
CA SER A 317 6.73 -7.91 26.60
C SER A 317 7.33 -6.69 27.31
N LEU A 318 7.77 -5.72 26.52
CA LEU A 318 8.49 -4.53 26.94
C LEU A 318 7.93 -3.28 26.27
N LEU A 319 7.72 -2.24 27.07
CA LEU A 319 7.58 -0.87 26.65
C LEU A 319 8.74 -0.07 27.26
N ASP A 320 9.57 0.50 26.40
CA ASP A 320 10.77 1.25 26.77
C ASP A 320 10.68 2.67 26.21
N GLY A 321 10.61 3.68 27.09
CA GLY A 321 10.64 5.10 26.71
C GLY A 321 12.02 5.56 26.22
N GLY A 322 13.05 4.73 26.37
CA GLY A 322 14.40 5.01 25.91
C GLY A 322 15.19 5.91 26.87
N ASN A 323 16.13 6.70 26.35
CA ASN A 323 17.10 7.38 27.22
C ASN A 323 16.58 8.71 27.78
N HIS A 324 15.56 9.32 27.15
CA HIS A 324 15.07 10.66 27.49
C HIS A 324 13.84 10.64 28.43
N VAL A 325 14.00 10.01 29.59
CA VAL A 325 12.90 9.72 30.52
C VAL A 325 12.08 10.94 30.96
N SER A 326 12.69 12.13 31.10
CA SER A 326 12.00 13.28 31.75
C SER A 326 10.85 13.87 30.92
N GLY A 327 10.82 13.61 29.62
CA GLY A 327 9.80 14.09 28.69
C GLY A 327 8.65 13.13 28.47
N ASP A 328 8.88 11.84 28.76
CA ASP A 328 7.95 10.78 28.36
C ASP A 328 6.69 10.78 29.21
N VAL A 329 5.55 10.58 28.55
CA VAL A 329 4.24 10.68 29.19
C VAL A 329 3.44 9.41 29.02
N LEU A 330 3.01 8.86 30.16
CA LEU A 330 1.90 7.91 30.24
C LEU A 330 0.59 8.63 30.58
N PRO A 331 -0.57 8.14 30.11
CA PRO A 331 -1.87 8.72 30.47
C PRO A 331 -2.11 8.75 31.98
N THR A 332 -2.86 9.73 32.46
CA THR A 332 -3.28 9.76 33.87
C THR A 332 -4.13 8.53 34.17
N SER A 333 -3.80 7.81 35.25
CA SER A 333 -4.44 6.53 35.62
C SER A 333 -4.18 5.38 34.66
N TRP A 334 -3.10 5.45 33.88
CA TRP A 334 -2.67 4.34 33.03
C TRP A 334 -2.31 3.10 33.86
N THR A 335 -2.74 1.94 33.39
CA THR A 335 -2.36 0.63 33.93
C THR A 335 -1.73 -0.21 32.83
N ALA A 336 -0.65 -0.91 33.17
CA ALA A 336 -0.02 -1.84 32.25
C ALA A 336 -0.90 -3.08 32.06
N PRO A 337 -1.02 -3.60 30.83
CA PRO A 337 -1.47 -4.98 30.59
C PRO A 337 -0.65 -5.98 31.40
N ALA A 338 -1.26 -7.10 31.75
CA ALA A 338 -0.51 -8.21 32.33
C ALA A 338 0.64 -8.61 31.40
N ASN A 339 1.79 -8.97 31.98
CA ASN A 339 3.03 -9.35 31.29
C ASN A 339 3.80 -8.22 30.58
N LEU A 340 3.30 -6.97 30.58
CA LEU A 340 4.05 -5.84 30.06
C LEU A 340 4.99 -5.28 31.14
N THR A 341 6.29 -5.26 30.83
CA THR A 341 7.28 -4.51 31.61
C THR A 341 7.39 -3.11 31.03
N VAL A 342 7.33 -2.10 31.88
CA VAL A 342 7.50 -0.70 31.50
C VAL A 342 8.78 -0.18 32.14
N VAL A 343 9.67 0.39 31.34
CA VAL A 343 10.93 0.96 31.79
C VAL A 343 11.13 2.34 31.17
N ASN A 344 11.94 3.16 31.83
CA ASN A 344 12.35 4.47 31.33
C ASN A 344 11.18 5.44 31.09
N PHE A 345 10.18 5.42 31.97
CA PHE A 345 9.15 6.47 32.11
C PHE A 345 9.24 7.11 33.51
N PRO A 346 8.76 8.36 33.71
CA PRO A 346 8.75 9.06 35.00
C PRO A 346 8.00 8.38 36.15
#